data_AF-A0A6M8N3C7-F1
#
_entry.id   AF-A0A6M8N3C7-F1
#
_cell.length_a   1.000
_cell.length_b   1.000
_cell.length_c   1.000
_cell.angle_alpha   90.00
_cell.angle_beta   90.00
_cell.angle_gamma   90.00
#
_symmetry.space_group_name_H-M   'P 1'
#
loop_
_entity.id
_entity.type
_entity.pdbx_description
1 polymer ?
#
loop_
_entity_poly.entity_id
_entity_poly.type
_entity_poly.pdbx_seq_one_letter_code
_entity_poly.pdbx_strand_id
1 'polypeptide(L)'
;MSLKDEIKKYLIDDIELVKKIEKLMIKVDIISDNKRDMLLAGFSRNVLSHFISINYLMEKKLYNSAFALERIFFENIIKLKYMYYIMDDPKIVTIYDANSWDKHFPSIGDMATKIDEKLETNFYSNVKQNAYKIMNDYTHTGANQIARNFGESDASIESNFSDELILDTLKGNKTLLKTAMIVFLEGIGLKNAFITKDEIEAYLEY
;
A
#
# COMPACT_ATOMS: atom_id res chain seq x y z
N MET A 1 -21.93 -13.44 12.09
CA MET A 1 -20.80 -12.63 12.58
C MET A 1 -21.15 -11.18 12.29
N SER A 2 -21.02 -10.26 13.25
CA SER A 2 -21.32 -8.84 13.00
C SER A 2 -20.19 -8.19 12.17
N LEU A 3 -20.45 -7.06 11.50
CA LEU A 3 -19.39 -6.31 10.79
C LEU A 3 -18.23 -5.93 11.73
N LYS A 4 -18.55 -5.58 12.98
CA LYS A 4 -17.54 -5.27 14.01
C LYS A 4 -16.65 -6.46 14.36
N ASP A 5 -17.24 -7.66 14.43
CA ASP A 5 -16.46 -8.90 14.64
C ASP A 5 -15.57 -9.19 13.43
N GLU A 6 -16.07 -8.92 12.21
CA GLU A 6 -15.30 -9.08 10.97
C GLU A 6 -14.13 -8.10 10.91
N ILE A 7 -14.36 -6.81 11.20
CA ILE A 7 -13.30 -5.79 11.29
C ILE A 7 -12.23 -6.22 12.29
N LYS A 8 -12.63 -6.66 13.49
CA LYS A 8 -11.69 -7.13 14.51
C LYS A 8 -10.87 -8.32 14.02
N LYS A 9 -11.50 -9.26 13.32
CA LYS A 9 -10.80 -10.39 12.71
C LYS A 9 -9.79 -9.92 11.65
N TYR A 10 -10.17 -9.01 10.75
CA TYR A 10 -9.28 -8.46 9.74
C TYR A 10 -8.05 -7.78 10.35
N LEU A 11 -8.23 -6.96 11.38
CA LEU A 11 -7.11 -6.31 12.08
C LEU A 11 -6.13 -7.33 12.67
N ILE A 12 -6.63 -8.42 13.25
CA ILE A 12 -5.78 -9.51 13.77
C ILE A 12 -5.05 -10.22 12.63
N ASP A 13 -5.78 -10.60 11.58
CA ASP A 13 -5.23 -11.31 10.43
C ASP A 13 -4.17 -10.46 9.69
N ASP A 14 -4.36 -9.14 9.64
CA ASP A 14 -3.43 -8.21 9.01
C ASP A 14 -2.16 -8.01 9.84
N ILE A 15 -2.24 -8.04 11.17
CA ILE A 15 -1.06 -8.07 12.04
C ILE A 15 -0.25 -9.36 11.84
N GLU A 16 -0.93 -10.51 11.76
CA GLU A 16 -0.24 -11.78 11.49
C GLU A 16 0.38 -11.81 10.09
N LEU A 17 -0.31 -11.23 9.09
CA LEU A 17 0.23 -11.05 7.74
C LEU A 17 1.52 -10.22 7.75
N VAL A 18 1.53 -9.09 8.46
CA VAL A 18 2.73 -8.24 8.61
C VAL A 18 3.87 -9.02 9.22
N LYS A 19 3.64 -9.76 10.32
CA LYS A 19 4.69 -10.56 10.96
C LYS A 19 5.30 -11.60 10.01
N LYS A 20 4.47 -12.23 9.17
CA LYS A 20 4.94 -13.17 8.15
C LYS A 20 5.82 -12.46 7.11
N ILE A 21 5.38 -11.30 6.61
CA ILE A 21 6.16 -10.50 5.65
C ILE A 21 7.51 -10.09 6.25
N GLU A 22 7.51 -9.53 7.46
CA GLU A 22 8.74 -9.08 8.12
C GLU A 22 9.74 -10.23 8.30
N LYS A 23 9.27 -11.43 8.67
CA LYS A 23 10.12 -12.63 8.77
C LYS A 23 10.78 -13.03 7.45
N LEU A 24 10.15 -12.77 6.31
CA LEU A 24 10.74 -13.00 5.00
C LEU A 24 11.69 -11.85 4.62
N MET A 25 11.28 -10.60 4.86
CA MET A 25 12.09 -9.42 4.54
C MET A 25 13.45 -9.42 5.25
N ILE A 26 13.53 -9.87 6.51
CA ILE A 26 14.81 -9.92 7.25
C ILE A 26 15.81 -10.95 6.70
N LYS A 27 15.38 -11.88 5.85
CA LYS A 27 16.27 -12.86 5.21
C LYS A 27 16.93 -12.30 3.95
N VAL A 28 16.42 -11.20 3.42
CA VAL A 28 16.83 -10.64 2.14
C VAL A 28 17.97 -9.66 2.36
N ASP A 29 19.15 -9.99 1.85
CA ASP A 29 20.29 -9.07 1.80
C ASP A 29 20.27 -8.25 0.51
N ILE A 30 20.66 -6.98 0.61
CA ILE A 30 20.73 -6.05 -0.52
C ILE A 30 22.17 -5.62 -0.71
N ILE A 31 22.71 -5.92 -1.89
CA ILE A 31 24.03 -5.45 -2.28
C ILE A 31 23.93 -3.94 -2.56
N SER A 32 24.75 -3.14 -1.87
CA SER A 32 24.63 -1.68 -1.81
C SER A 32 24.92 -0.94 -3.13
N ASP A 33 25.42 -1.61 -4.16
CA ASP A 33 25.64 -1.05 -5.49
C ASP A 33 24.46 -1.32 -6.44
N ASN A 34 23.53 -2.21 -6.09
CA ASN A 34 22.32 -2.45 -6.86
C ASN A 34 21.22 -1.43 -6.48
N LYS A 35 21.28 -0.26 -7.13
CA LYS A 35 20.35 0.86 -6.91
C LYS A 35 18.87 0.47 -7.09
N ARG A 36 18.53 -0.46 -7.99
CA ARG A 36 17.15 -0.92 -8.21
C ARG A 36 16.63 -1.68 -7.00
N ASP A 37 17.42 -2.62 -6.50
CA ASP A 37 17.05 -3.44 -5.33
C ASP A 37 16.96 -2.59 -4.06
N MET A 38 17.88 -1.62 -3.90
CA MET A 38 17.81 -0.66 -2.79
C MET A 38 16.53 0.18 -2.82
N LEU A 39 16.14 0.72 -3.97
CA LEU A 39 14.88 1.46 -4.10
C LEU A 39 13.68 0.57 -3.86
N LEU A 40 13.67 -0.64 -4.43
CA LEU A 40 12.58 -1.59 -4.24
C LEU A 40 12.40 -1.91 -2.76
N ALA A 41 13.47 -2.14 -2.02
CA ALA A 41 13.41 -2.38 -0.58
C ALA A 41 12.94 -1.16 0.21
N GLY A 42 13.44 0.04 -0.12
CA GLY A 42 13.01 1.29 0.52
C GLY A 42 11.51 1.56 0.33
N PHE A 43 11.01 1.45 -0.91
CA PHE A 43 9.59 1.55 -1.20
C PHE A 43 8.79 0.48 -0.46
N SER A 44 9.24 -0.78 -0.49
CA SER A 44 8.55 -1.90 0.16
C SER A 44 8.44 -1.72 1.68
N ARG A 45 9.52 -1.24 2.32
CA ARG A 45 9.49 -0.95 3.75
C ARG A 45 8.54 0.19 4.09
N ASN A 46 8.47 1.22 3.25
CA ASN A 46 7.49 2.30 3.42
C ASN A 46 6.05 1.82 3.21
N VAL A 47 5.79 0.96 2.20
CA VAL A 47 4.46 0.36 1.97
C VAL A 47 4.02 -0.41 3.21
N LEU A 48 4.89 -1.27 3.75
CA LEU A 48 4.60 -2.06 4.95
C LEU A 48 4.36 -1.15 6.16
N SER A 49 5.16 -0.10 6.33
CA SER A 49 5.03 0.85 7.45
C SER A 49 3.71 1.62 7.41
N HIS A 50 3.27 2.06 6.22
CA HIS A 50 1.96 2.68 6.05
C HIS A 50 0.81 1.71 6.34
N PHE A 51 0.90 0.47 5.84
CA PHE A 51 -0.11 -0.55 6.13
C PHE A 51 -0.26 -0.83 7.64
N ILE A 52 0.85 -0.96 8.36
CA ILE A 52 0.87 -1.12 9.82
C ILE A 52 0.22 0.09 10.49
N SER A 53 0.59 1.30 10.06
CA SER A 53 0.09 2.54 10.64
C SER A 53 -1.42 2.69 10.44
N ILE A 54 -1.93 2.40 9.24
CA ILE A 54 -3.36 2.40 8.93
C ILE A 54 -4.10 1.42 9.86
N ASN A 55 -3.65 0.16 9.93
CA ASN A 55 -4.27 -0.85 10.80
C ASN A 55 -4.27 -0.45 12.28
N TYR A 56 -3.15 0.09 12.77
CA TYR A 56 -3.06 0.58 14.14
C TYR A 56 -4.04 1.73 14.41
N LEU A 57 -4.13 2.70 13.51
CA LEU A 57 -5.06 3.82 13.63
C LEU A 57 -6.52 3.36 13.56
N MET A 58 -6.84 2.40 12.68
CA MET A 58 -8.17 1.78 12.59
C MET A 58 -8.54 1.06 13.91
N GLU A 59 -7.61 0.29 14.50
CA GLU A 59 -7.83 -0.36 15.80
C GLU A 59 -8.09 0.66 16.93
N LYS A 60 -7.36 1.78 16.92
CA LYS A 60 -7.57 2.89 17.89
C LYS A 60 -8.73 3.81 17.54
N LYS A 61 -9.50 3.50 16.49
CA LYS A 61 -10.63 4.32 16.00
C LYS A 61 -10.24 5.74 15.60
N LEU A 62 -8.98 5.95 15.24
CA LEU A 62 -8.45 7.21 14.72
C LEU A 62 -8.64 7.26 13.20
N TYR A 63 -9.89 7.11 12.75
CA TYR A 63 -10.21 6.86 11.34
C TYR A 63 -9.80 8.01 10.42
N ASN A 64 -10.04 9.27 10.80
CA ASN A 64 -9.62 10.41 9.97
C ASN A 64 -8.11 10.38 9.66
N SER A 65 -7.28 10.02 10.65
CA SER A 65 -5.84 9.87 10.46
C SER A 65 -5.50 8.64 9.62
N ALA A 66 -6.21 7.52 9.80
CA ALA A 66 -6.01 6.32 8.98
C ALA A 66 -6.33 6.61 7.50
N PHE A 67 -7.50 7.19 7.22
CA PHE A 67 -7.96 7.51 5.87
C PHE A 67 -7.09 8.57 5.17
N ALA A 68 -6.43 9.46 5.93
CA ALA A 68 -5.45 10.40 5.38
C ALA A 68 -4.18 9.69 4.84
N LEU A 69 -3.86 8.48 5.29
CA LEU A 69 -2.71 7.71 4.82
C LEU A 69 -3.00 6.89 3.55
N GLU A 70 -4.27 6.68 3.21
CA GLU A 70 -4.70 5.82 2.08
C GLU A 70 -4.08 6.26 0.76
N ARG A 71 -4.05 7.58 0.49
CA ARG A 71 -3.46 8.10 -0.74
C ARG A 71 -1.98 7.80 -0.83
N ILE A 72 -1.22 8.12 0.21
CA ILE A 72 0.24 7.93 0.19
C ILE A 72 0.62 6.45 0.18
N PHE A 73 -0.19 5.59 0.80
CA PHE A 73 -0.06 4.14 0.70
C PHE A 73 -0.23 3.65 -0.74
N PHE A 74 -1.32 4.04 -1.41
CA PHE A 74 -1.56 3.69 -2.81
C PHE A 74 -0.50 4.26 -3.76
N GLU A 75 -0.15 5.55 -3.63
CA GLU A 75 0.87 6.18 -4.47
C GLU A 75 2.24 5.52 -4.34
N ASN A 76 2.60 5.09 -3.12
CA ASN A 76 3.84 4.36 -2.87
C ASN A 76 3.85 3.02 -3.61
N ILE A 77 2.74 2.26 -3.57
CA ILE A 77 2.60 1.00 -4.31
C ILE A 77 2.73 1.21 -5.83
N ILE A 78 2.08 2.26 -6.37
CA ILE A 78 2.18 2.59 -7.79
C ILE A 78 3.61 2.96 -8.16
N LYS A 79 4.29 3.80 -7.37
CA LYS A 79 5.70 4.18 -7.62
C LYS A 79 6.63 2.97 -7.55
N LEU A 80 6.45 2.10 -6.56
CA LEU A 80 7.21 0.84 -6.41
C LEU A 80 7.09 -0.01 -7.67
N LYS A 81 5.86 -0.30 -8.10
CA LYS A 81 5.58 -1.16 -9.26
C LYS A 81 6.07 -0.53 -10.56
N TYR A 82 5.83 0.76 -10.75
CA TYR A 82 6.27 1.47 -11.94
C TYR A 82 7.80 1.50 -12.05
N MET A 83 8.48 1.82 -10.96
CA MET A 83 9.93 1.80 -10.87
C MET A 83 10.46 0.41 -11.20
N TYR A 84 9.91 -0.63 -10.59
CA TYR A 84 10.43 -1.98 -10.75
C TYR A 84 10.18 -2.57 -12.15
N TYR A 85 8.96 -2.44 -12.68
CA TYR A 85 8.58 -3.12 -13.93
C TYR A 85 8.79 -2.31 -15.20
N ILE A 86 8.78 -0.97 -15.12
CA ILE A 86 8.69 -0.09 -16.29
C ILE A 86 9.95 0.75 -16.49
N MET A 87 10.58 1.22 -15.41
CA MET A 87 11.78 2.06 -15.53
C MET A 87 13.01 1.25 -15.93
N ASP A 88 13.82 1.79 -16.84
CA ASP A 88 15.12 1.26 -17.23
C ASP A 88 16.23 1.67 -16.25
N ASP A 89 17.40 1.04 -16.36
CA ASP A 89 18.51 1.27 -15.43
C ASP A 89 19.05 2.72 -15.44
N PRO A 90 19.16 3.42 -16.59
CA PRO A 90 19.50 4.85 -16.59
C PRO A 90 18.53 5.70 -15.77
N LYS A 91 17.21 5.44 -15.87
CA LYS A 91 16.22 6.15 -15.05
C LYS A 91 16.32 5.79 -13.57
N ILE A 92 16.62 4.52 -13.24
CA ILE A 92 16.86 4.08 -11.85
C ILE A 92 18.03 4.83 -11.22
N VAL A 93 19.17 4.89 -11.91
CA VAL A 93 20.34 5.64 -11.47
C VAL A 93 19.95 7.10 -11.21
N THR A 94 19.22 7.70 -12.17
CA THR A 94 18.77 9.09 -12.06
C THR A 94 17.91 9.33 -10.81
N ILE A 95 16.93 8.47 -10.50
CA ILE A 95 16.06 8.68 -9.33
C ILE A 95 16.74 8.35 -8.00
N TYR A 96 17.65 7.39 -7.99
CA TYR A 96 18.43 7.03 -6.80
C TYR A 96 19.32 8.19 -6.35
N ASP A 97 19.95 8.88 -7.31
CA ASP A 97 20.86 10.00 -7.04
C ASP A 97 20.12 11.36 -6.91
N ALA A 98 18.79 11.38 -7.08
CA ALA A 98 18.02 12.62 -7.07
C ALA A 98 17.63 13.09 -5.67
N ASN A 99 17.76 14.40 -5.42
CA ASN A 99 17.29 15.06 -4.20
C ASN A 99 15.76 15.27 -4.15
N SER A 100 15.06 15.08 -5.27
CA SER A 100 13.60 15.14 -5.39
C SER A 100 13.13 14.25 -6.54
N TRP A 101 11.93 13.71 -6.40
CA TRP A 101 11.31 12.84 -7.41
C TRP A 101 10.18 13.50 -8.21
N ASP A 102 9.90 14.79 -7.97
CA ASP A 102 8.72 15.50 -8.50
C ASP A 102 8.63 15.51 -10.03
N LYS A 103 9.77 15.37 -10.72
CA LYS A 103 9.85 15.35 -12.20
C LYS A 103 10.27 14.00 -12.77
N HIS A 104 10.44 12.99 -11.92
CA HIS A 104 10.99 11.71 -12.35
C HIS A 104 9.93 10.65 -12.60
N PHE A 105 8.78 10.76 -11.93
CA PHE A 105 7.61 9.93 -12.17
C PHE A 105 6.58 10.70 -13.00
N PRO A 106 5.87 10.03 -13.95
CA PRO A 106 4.70 10.62 -14.58
C PRO A 106 3.53 10.66 -13.59
N SER A 107 2.34 11.04 -14.05
CA SER A 107 1.16 11.07 -13.17
C SER A 107 0.84 9.67 -12.62
N ILE A 108 0.20 9.59 -11.45
CA ILE A 108 -0.24 8.29 -10.88
C ILE A 108 -1.15 7.54 -11.86
N GLY A 109 -1.97 8.27 -12.63
CA GLY A 109 -2.82 7.66 -13.67
C GLY A 109 -2.02 6.98 -14.76
N ASP A 110 -1.04 7.68 -15.34
CA ASP A 110 -0.19 7.11 -16.39
C ASP A 110 0.62 5.92 -15.89
N MET A 111 1.12 5.99 -14.65
CA MET A 111 1.82 4.88 -14.03
C MET A 111 0.90 3.67 -13.84
N ALA A 112 -0.32 3.88 -13.34
CA ALA A 112 -1.29 2.81 -13.14
C ALA A 112 -1.63 2.10 -14.45
N THR A 113 -1.89 2.86 -15.53
CA THR A 113 -2.14 2.29 -16.87
C THR A 113 -0.96 1.45 -17.36
N LYS A 114 0.27 1.95 -17.26
CA LYS A 114 1.46 1.19 -17.72
C LYS A 114 1.72 -0.07 -16.89
N ILE A 115 1.42 -0.04 -15.59
CA ILE A 115 1.50 -1.23 -14.73
C ILE A 115 0.44 -2.26 -15.15
N ASP A 116 -0.79 -1.80 -15.37
CA ASP A 116 -1.91 -2.64 -15.83
C ASP A 116 -1.61 -3.31 -17.18
N GLU A 117 -1.09 -2.55 -18.15
CA GLU A 117 -0.63 -3.08 -19.45
C GLU A 117 0.46 -4.15 -19.27
N LYS A 118 1.44 -3.89 -18.39
CA LYS A 118 2.56 -4.81 -18.14
C LYS A 118 2.14 -6.09 -17.41
N LEU A 119 1.10 -6.03 -16.59
CA LEU A 119 0.60 -7.15 -15.79
C LEU A 119 -0.69 -7.78 -16.36
N GLU A 120 -1.11 -7.34 -17.55
CA GLU A 120 -2.31 -7.81 -18.25
C GLU A 120 -3.57 -7.76 -17.36
N THR A 121 -3.76 -6.64 -16.66
CA THR A 121 -4.87 -6.41 -15.74
C THR A 121 -5.45 -4.99 -15.93
N ASN A 122 -6.51 -4.65 -15.21
CA ASN A 122 -7.07 -3.31 -15.13
C ASN A 122 -7.20 -2.82 -13.67
N PHE A 123 -6.57 -3.53 -12.74
CA PHE A 123 -6.79 -3.35 -11.32
C PHE A 123 -6.36 -1.96 -10.83
N TYR A 124 -5.16 -1.50 -11.20
CA TYR A 124 -4.60 -0.27 -10.62
C TYR A 124 -5.27 0.98 -11.21
N SER A 125 -5.57 1.00 -12.51
CA SER A 125 -6.32 2.06 -13.15
C SER A 125 -7.75 2.14 -12.62
N ASN A 126 -8.40 0.99 -12.35
CA ASN A 126 -9.72 0.96 -11.70
C ASN A 126 -9.68 1.56 -10.28
N VAL A 127 -8.69 1.20 -9.45
CA VAL A 127 -8.53 1.83 -8.12
C VAL A 127 -8.31 3.34 -8.27
N LYS A 128 -7.47 3.75 -9.23
CA LYS A 128 -7.20 5.17 -9.51
C LYS A 128 -8.45 5.93 -9.95
N GLN A 129 -9.34 5.32 -10.71
CA GLN A 129 -10.58 5.92 -11.20
C GLN A 129 -11.63 6.03 -10.10
N ASN A 130 -11.77 4.99 -9.29
CA ASN A 130 -12.90 4.84 -8.38
C ASN A 130 -12.64 5.39 -6.96
N ALA A 131 -11.40 5.26 -6.45
CA ALA A 131 -11.10 5.57 -5.04
C ALA A 131 -10.15 6.76 -4.87
N TYR A 132 -9.31 7.08 -5.85
CA TYR A 132 -8.25 8.07 -5.65
C TYR A 132 -8.75 9.49 -5.33
N LYS A 133 -9.90 9.89 -5.90
CA LYS A 133 -10.46 11.22 -5.63
C LYS A 133 -10.87 11.37 -4.17
N ILE A 134 -11.47 10.33 -3.58
CA ILE A 134 -11.86 10.35 -2.17
C ILE A 134 -10.64 10.23 -1.25
N MET A 135 -9.64 9.43 -1.61
CA MET A 135 -8.34 9.40 -0.92
C MET A 135 -7.67 10.78 -0.89
N ASN A 136 -7.75 11.52 -2.00
CA ASN A 136 -7.23 12.88 -2.10
C ASN A 136 -7.97 13.86 -1.16
N ASP A 137 -9.29 13.75 -1.08
CA ASP A 137 -10.08 14.53 -0.13
C ASP A 137 -9.65 14.25 1.32
N TYR A 138 -9.50 12.97 1.69
CA TYR A 138 -9.03 12.60 3.03
C TYR A 138 -7.62 13.07 3.35
N THR A 139 -6.71 13.12 2.37
CA THR A 139 -5.31 13.50 2.60
C THR A 139 -5.15 15.00 2.82
N HIS A 140 -5.94 15.81 2.13
CA HIS A 140 -5.80 17.27 2.13
C HIS A 140 -6.85 18.00 2.97
N THR A 141 -7.46 17.30 3.93
CA THR A 141 -8.49 17.89 4.79
C THR A 141 -9.64 18.50 3.98
N GLY A 142 -10.06 17.74 2.97
CA GLY A 142 -11.20 18.07 2.14
C GLY A 142 -12.53 17.94 2.88
N ALA A 143 -13.62 18.20 2.15
CA ALA A 143 -14.95 18.26 2.74
C ALA A 143 -15.38 16.92 3.34
N ASN A 144 -15.00 15.79 2.73
CA ASN A 144 -15.31 14.48 3.29
C ASN A 144 -14.50 14.21 4.56
N GLN A 145 -13.24 14.62 4.62
CA GLN A 145 -12.47 14.49 5.88
C GLN A 145 -13.11 15.30 7.02
N ILE A 146 -13.51 16.54 6.75
CA ILE A 146 -14.12 17.42 7.76
C ILE A 146 -15.49 16.87 8.20
N ALA A 147 -16.35 16.50 7.26
CA ALA A 147 -17.70 16.01 7.54
C ALA A 147 -17.70 14.76 8.43
N ARG A 148 -16.66 13.92 8.36
CA ARG A 148 -16.54 12.68 9.15
C ARG A 148 -16.21 12.91 10.63
N ASN A 149 -16.11 14.16 11.09
CA ASN A 149 -16.00 14.51 12.52
C ASN A 149 -17.36 14.79 13.18
N PHE A 150 -18.46 14.66 12.44
CA PHE A 150 -19.81 14.94 12.93
C PHE A 150 -20.74 13.75 12.71
N GLY A 151 -21.59 13.47 13.71
CA GLY A 151 -22.65 12.48 13.62
C GLY A 151 -23.65 12.78 12.48
N GLU A 152 -24.31 11.75 11.96
CA GLU A 152 -25.26 11.91 10.83
C GLU A 152 -26.53 12.68 11.21
N SER A 153 -26.96 12.56 12.47
CA SER A 153 -28.25 13.04 12.95
C SER A 153 -28.18 14.22 13.93
N ASP A 154 -26.99 14.57 14.41
CA ASP A 154 -26.78 15.63 15.38
C ASP A 154 -25.44 16.35 15.15
N ALA A 155 -25.31 17.57 15.68
CA ALA A 155 -24.06 18.31 15.67
C ALA A 155 -23.05 17.78 16.71
N SER A 156 -23.11 16.48 17.04
CA SER A 156 -22.18 15.85 17.96
C SER A 156 -20.81 15.72 17.29
N ILE A 157 -19.75 15.92 18.08
CA ILE A 157 -18.37 15.72 17.62
C ILE A 157 -18.03 14.25 17.86
N GLU A 158 -18.21 13.44 16.83
CA GLU A 158 -17.90 12.01 16.84
C GLU A 158 -17.43 11.53 15.47
N SER A 159 -16.70 10.42 15.44
CA SER A 159 -16.20 9.87 14.18
C SER A 159 -17.31 9.14 13.43
N ASN A 160 -17.61 9.60 12.23
CA ASN A 160 -18.71 9.08 11.42
C ASN A 160 -18.17 8.25 10.23
N PHE A 161 -17.49 7.14 10.50
CA PHE A 161 -17.11 6.16 9.47
C PHE A 161 -17.96 4.91 9.64
N SER A 162 -18.60 4.46 8.55
CA SER A 162 -19.42 3.26 8.61
C SER A 162 -18.55 2.01 8.74
N ASP A 163 -19.07 0.97 9.39
CA ASP A 163 -18.36 -0.30 9.54
C ASP A 163 -18.07 -0.93 8.16
N GLU A 164 -18.96 -0.74 7.17
CA GLU A 164 -18.73 -1.19 5.78
C GLU A 164 -17.53 -0.49 5.15
N LEU A 165 -17.43 0.83 5.27
CA LEU A 165 -16.31 1.60 4.71
C LEU A 165 -14.98 1.17 5.36
N ILE A 166 -14.96 0.93 6.67
CA ILE A 166 -13.78 0.45 7.39
C ILE A 166 -13.40 -0.94 6.87
N LEU A 167 -14.36 -1.86 6.79
CA LEU A 167 -14.13 -3.23 6.35
C LEU A 167 -13.63 -3.31 4.90
N ASP A 168 -14.26 -2.57 3.99
CA ASP A 168 -13.86 -2.51 2.59
C ASP A 168 -12.45 -1.93 2.42
N THR A 169 -12.10 -0.93 3.24
CA THR A 169 -10.76 -0.34 3.25
C THR A 169 -9.71 -1.35 3.72
N LEU A 170 -9.97 -2.09 4.81
CA LEU A 170 -9.07 -3.15 5.29
C LEU A 170 -8.86 -4.23 4.22
N LYS A 171 -9.93 -4.70 3.59
CA LYS A 171 -9.89 -5.69 2.49
C LYS A 171 -9.09 -5.19 1.29
N GLY A 172 -9.36 -3.97 0.85
CA GLY A 172 -8.67 -3.33 -0.27
C GLY A 172 -7.17 -3.17 0.03
N ASN A 173 -6.83 -2.68 1.21
CA ASN A 173 -5.45 -2.46 1.62
C ASN A 173 -4.66 -3.75 1.78
N LYS A 174 -5.28 -4.80 2.33
CA LYS A 174 -4.65 -6.13 2.42
C LYS A 174 -4.30 -6.65 1.03
N THR A 175 -5.23 -6.50 0.07
CA THR A 175 -5.02 -6.90 -1.32
C THR A 175 -3.86 -6.11 -1.94
N LEU A 176 -3.91 -4.78 -1.83
CA LEU A 176 -2.87 -3.89 -2.34
C LEU A 176 -1.49 -4.21 -1.74
N LEU A 177 -1.41 -4.43 -0.42
CA LEU A 177 -0.17 -4.84 0.26
C LEU A 177 0.38 -6.13 -0.35
N LYS A 178 -0.45 -7.18 -0.47
CA LYS A 178 -0.02 -8.46 -1.08
C LYS A 178 0.55 -8.24 -2.47
N THR A 179 -0.12 -7.45 -3.31
CA THR A 179 0.38 -7.16 -4.66
C THR A 179 1.71 -6.39 -4.68
N ALA A 180 2.01 -5.59 -3.66
CA ALA A 180 3.26 -4.84 -3.57
C ALA A 180 4.39 -5.73 -3.02
N MET A 181 4.12 -6.49 -1.96
CA MET A 181 5.11 -7.33 -1.30
C MET A 181 5.56 -8.50 -2.18
N ILE A 182 4.69 -9.04 -3.03
CA ILE A 182 5.11 -10.08 -3.97
C ILE A 182 6.23 -9.60 -4.91
N VAL A 183 6.22 -8.31 -5.30
CA VAL A 183 7.27 -7.72 -6.16
C VAL A 183 8.62 -7.75 -5.45
N PHE A 184 8.66 -7.42 -4.16
CA PHE A 184 9.88 -7.47 -3.35
C PHE A 184 10.35 -8.91 -3.10
N LEU A 185 9.43 -9.76 -2.65
CA LEU A 185 9.72 -11.14 -2.30
C LEU A 185 10.23 -11.92 -3.51
N GLU A 186 9.61 -11.77 -4.68
CA GLU A 186 10.08 -12.42 -5.90
C GLU A 186 11.30 -11.72 -6.49
N GLY A 187 11.26 -10.38 -6.56
CA GLY A 187 12.24 -9.58 -7.29
C GLY A 187 13.63 -9.55 -6.66
N ILE A 188 13.71 -9.71 -5.33
CA ILE A 188 14.98 -9.78 -4.60
C ILE A 188 15.09 -11.11 -3.87
N GLY A 189 14.09 -11.47 -3.07
CA GLY A 189 14.17 -12.64 -2.20
C GLY A 189 14.34 -13.95 -2.96
N LEU A 190 13.38 -14.29 -3.82
CA LEU A 190 13.36 -15.54 -4.58
C LEU A 190 14.45 -15.53 -5.66
N LYS A 191 14.56 -14.43 -6.42
CA LYS A 191 15.54 -14.28 -7.50
C LYS A 191 16.98 -14.54 -7.03
N ASN A 192 17.32 -14.11 -5.81
CA ASN A 192 18.65 -14.29 -5.22
C ASN A 192 18.72 -15.48 -4.23
N ALA A 193 17.70 -16.35 -4.21
CA ALA A 193 17.63 -17.56 -3.38
C ALA A 193 17.70 -17.32 -1.85
N PHE A 194 17.31 -16.15 -1.37
CA PHE A 194 17.18 -15.86 0.07
C PHE A 194 15.94 -16.47 0.70
N ILE A 195 14.89 -16.67 -0.09
CA ILE A 195 13.62 -17.31 0.28
C ILE A 195 13.16 -18.26 -0.82
N THR A 196 12.31 -19.21 -0.47
CA THR A 196 11.74 -20.19 -1.42
C THR A 196 10.36 -19.78 -1.92
N LYS A 197 9.92 -20.38 -3.03
CA LYS A 197 8.57 -20.20 -3.56
C LYS A 197 7.52 -20.69 -2.57
N ASP A 198 7.76 -21.82 -1.90
CA ASP A 198 6.86 -22.39 -0.89
C ASP A 198 6.65 -21.43 0.29
N GLU A 199 7.69 -20.69 0.69
CA GLU A 199 7.59 -19.66 1.74
C GLU A 199 6.70 -18.48 1.31
N ILE A 200 6.76 -18.09 0.03
CA ILE A 200 5.90 -17.06 -0.55
C ILE A 200 4.45 -17.57 -0.68
N GLU A 201 4.24 -18.80 -1.13
CA GLU A 201 2.91 -19.40 -1.29
C GLU A 201 2.21 -19.61 0.05
N ALA A 202 2.93 -20.05 1.08
CA ALA A 202 2.41 -20.15 2.45
C ALA A 202 2.00 -18.78 3.04
N TYR A 203 2.49 -17.68 2.47
CA TYR A 203 2.11 -16.31 2.81
C TYR A 203 0.89 -15.82 2.01
N LEU A 204 0.79 -16.19 0.73
CA LEU A 204 -0.24 -15.65 -0.16
C LEU A 204 -1.65 -16.12 0.20
N GLU A 205 -1.82 -17.23 0.94
CA GLU A 205 -3.11 -17.81 1.38
C GLU A 205 -4.24 -17.51 0.38
N TYR A 206 -4.29 -18.30 -0.69
CA TYR A 206 -5.44 -18.35 -1.59
C TYR A 206 -6.64 -18.98 -0.90
#